data_AF-A0A662CQI8-F1
#
_entry.id   AF-A0A662CQI8-F1
#
_cell.length_a   1.000
_cell.length_b   1.000
_cell.length_c   1.000
_cell.angle_alpha   90.00
_cell.angle_beta   90.00
_cell.angle_gamma   90.00
#
_symmetry.space_group_name_H-M   'P 1'
#
loop_
_entity.id
_entity.type
_entity.pdbx_description
1 polymer ?
#
loop_
_entity_poly.entity_id
_entity_poly.type
_entity_poly.pdbx_seq_one_letter_code
_entity_poly.pdbx_strand_id
1 'polypeptide(L)'
;MRDRKLFFLILGALVLSALAAGCTPTGPCEVTGNQSLTVYRLPVAGSDIFGTLPAGETHEILARTADGWIGFDPGVAQAGNTGLARHRWIQLNATLSPFCLAEVPLVTLGDVEHDMGILNLNPVELVITNVVLDKTTVASGDRVVVEVTVENQGDAIATGYDVVLIPHYGWGPPNPAGLELIPDLAPGASHTIIFSPGVIYSAPAGPYTLRVLVTNDWYALGDPDSIGTAGDYQDFVITITVPNLVITNVILSDTTIPDGEWVEVEVTIENQGGAPATDFELVLIPHYGWGPPNPAGYELLPDLAPGASHIVTFSPGVYYSAPAGTYTLRVLVTDDWYATGDPDSTGTGGDYQDFSITVTEAMSFCDPFFEMEVSHVLLNLPPDTRNLPVYLKVNEEFFPGFEPNSILPNDYIGKLGGIQAYLVSQQGFPKRAYFMFHITEGLEGTAQKFEVWLPDCPEPVYELPAIQIPVPKPVCTTTLNKADCEAAGGKMSTTSITAPYCICP
;
A
#
# COMPACT_ATOMS: atom_id res chain seq x y z
N MET A 1 -70.45 -104.63 14.93
CA MET A 1 -71.68 -105.44 15.09
C MET A 1 -72.70 -104.58 15.83
N ARG A 2 -73.92 -104.38 15.28
CA ARG A 2 -75.14 -103.90 15.98
C ARG A 2 -75.00 -102.55 16.75
N ASP A 3 -75.34 -101.37 16.22
CA ASP A 3 -76.50 -100.91 15.42
C ASP A 3 -77.84 -100.81 16.20
N ARG A 4 -78.49 -99.63 16.08
CA ARG A 4 -79.88 -99.24 16.47
C ARG A 4 -80.14 -98.92 17.97
N LYS A 5 -80.54 -97.67 18.33
CA LYS A 5 -81.89 -97.00 18.22
C LYS A 5 -82.90 -97.61 19.24
N LEU A 6 -83.81 -96.90 19.95
CA LEU A 6 -84.43 -95.58 19.75
C LEU A 6 -85.21 -95.09 21.02
N PHE A 7 -85.13 -93.79 21.35
CA PHE A 7 -86.23 -92.86 21.77
C PHE A 7 -87.09 -92.92 23.06
N PHE A 8 -87.67 -91.72 23.33
CA PHE A 8 -88.90 -91.36 24.10
C PHE A 8 -88.82 -91.44 25.64
N LEU A 9 -89.38 -90.55 26.47
CA LEU A 9 -90.03 -89.21 26.36
C LEU A 9 -89.47 -88.31 27.51
N ILE A 10 -89.65 -86.98 27.65
CA ILE A 10 -90.35 -85.91 26.90
C ILE A 10 -89.60 -84.55 27.14
N LEU A 11 -90.05 -83.43 26.55
CA LEU A 11 -89.52 -82.06 26.79
C LEU A 11 -90.66 -81.02 26.76
N GLY A 12 -90.54 -79.94 27.54
CA GLY A 12 -91.39 -78.73 27.49
C GLY A 12 -91.62 -78.13 28.88
N ALA A 13 -91.49 -76.82 29.15
CA ALA A 13 -91.27 -75.63 28.31
C ALA A 13 -90.02 -74.84 28.81
N LEU A 14 -89.59 -73.67 28.33
CA LEU A 14 -90.16 -72.65 27.42
C LEU A 14 -88.97 -71.91 26.75
N VAL A 15 -89.16 -71.31 25.57
CA VAL A 15 -88.12 -70.49 24.89
C VAL A 15 -88.26 -69.02 25.28
N LEU A 16 -87.17 -68.38 25.69
CA LEU A 16 -86.95 -66.95 25.44
C LEU A 16 -85.44 -66.65 25.35
N SER A 17 -85.10 -65.69 24.48
CA SER A 17 -83.74 -65.42 23.99
C SER A 17 -83.05 -64.25 24.70
N ALA A 18 -81.71 -64.26 24.60
CA ALA A 18 -80.75 -63.19 24.88
C ALA A 18 -80.47 -62.81 26.35
N LEU A 19 -79.24 -63.10 26.79
CA LEU A 19 -78.27 -62.09 27.26
C LEU A 19 -76.90 -62.73 27.51
N ALA A 20 -75.92 -62.37 26.69
CA ALA A 20 -74.52 -62.55 27.05
C ALA A 20 -74.13 -61.39 27.97
N ALA A 21 -74.14 -61.63 29.29
CA ALA A 21 -73.36 -60.84 30.23
C ALA A 21 -71.98 -61.54 30.33
N GLY A 22 -70.85 -60.90 30.04
CA GLY A 22 -70.59 -59.46 30.12
C GLY A 22 -69.92 -59.12 31.44
N CYS A 23 -68.93 -59.91 31.86
CA CYS A 23 -67.97 -59.51 32.88
C CYS A 23 -66.90 -58.66 32.22
N THR A 24 -67.15 -57.36 32.07
CA THR A 24 -66.09 -56.38 31.84
C THR A 24 -65.21 -56.29 33.09
N PRO A 25 -63.88 -56.39 32.99
CA PRO A 25 -62.99 -56.09 34.12
C PRO A 25 -63.06 -54.59 34.41
N THR A 26 -63.59 -54.21 35.58
CA THR A 26 -63.83 -52.80 35.95
C THR A 26 -62.61 -52.13 36.59
N GLY A 27 -61.43 -52.28 35.99
CA GLY A 27 -60.18 -51.69 36.45
C GLY A 27 -59.16 -51.56 35.31
N PRO A 28 -58.18 -50.66 35.42
CA PRO A 28 -57.13 -50.50 34.41
C PRO A 28 -56.39 -51.81 34.16
N CYS A 29 -55.93 -52.02 32.93
CA CYS A 29 -55.13 -53.21 32.62
C CYS A 29 -53.70 -52.96 33.10
N GLU A 30 -53.27 -53.65 34.15
CA GLU A 30 -51.98 -53.39 34.80
C GLU A 30 -50.94 -54.49 34.52
N VAL A 31 -49.66 -54.11 34.53
CA VAL A 31 -48.51 -55.01 34.51
C VAL A 31 -47.69 -54.83 35.79
N THR A 32 -47.43 -55.93 36.51
CA THR A 32 -46.52 -55.96 37.67
C THR A 32 -45.26 -56.75 37.32
N GLY A 33 -44.09 -56.17 37.58
CA GLY A 33 -42.81 -56.85 37.39
C GLY A 33 -42.61 -57.98 38.42
N ASN A 34 -42.63 -59.25 38.01
CA ASN A 34 -42.28 -60.36 38.93
C ASN A 34 -40.76 -60.48 39.20
N GLN A 35 -39.96 -59.79 38.40
CA GLN A 35 -38.51 -59.65 38.49
C GLN A 35 -38.13 -58.28 37.89
N SER A 36 -36.87 -57.86 38.00
CA SER A 36 -36.43 -56.64 37.30
C SER A 36 -36.49 -56.83 35.78
N LEU A 37 -37.10 -55.90 35.06
CA LEU A 37 -37.22 -55.91 33.60
C LEU A 37 -36.50 -54.71 32.97
N THR A 38 -35.77 -54.93 31.87
CA THR A 38 -35.19 -53.83 31.08
C THR A 38 -36.29 -53.05 30.37
N VAL A 39 -36.26 -51.72 30.51
CA VAL A 39 -37.23 -50.80 29.92
C VAL A 39 -36.55 -50.06 28.77
N TYR A 40 -37.18 -50.08 27.60
CA TYR A 40 -36.65 -49.54 26.34
C TYR A 40 -37.41 -48.29 25.89
N ARG A 41 -36.80 -47.48 25.02
CA ARG A 41 -37.43 -46.30 24.42
C ARG A 41 -38.44 -46.65 23.31
N LEU A 42 -38.18 -47.71 22.55
CA LEU A 42 -39.06 -48.25 21.50
C LEU A 42 -39.38 -49.74 21.77
N PRO A 43 -40.47 -50.29 21.19
CA PRO A 43 -40.82 -51.69 21.28
C PRO A 43 -39.95 -52.57 20.34
N VAL A 44 -38.62 -52.52 20.53
CA VAL A 44 -37.67 -53.36 19.80
C VAL A 44 -36.40 -53.56 20.65
N ALA A 45 -35.87 -54.80 20.67
CA ALA A 45 -34.78 -55.18 21.57
C ALA A 45 -33.43 -54.51 21.28
N GLY A 46 -33.29 -53.85 20.12
CA GLY A 46 -32.13 -53.03 19.74
C GLY A 46 -32.28 -51.55 20.09
N SER A 47 -33.37 -51.13 20.72
CA SER A 47 -33.59 -49.73 21.12
C SER A 47 -32.73 -49.34 22.34
N ASP A 48 -32.52 -48.03 22.51
CA ASP A 48 -31.96 -47.46 23.73
C ASP A 48 -32.70 -47.95 24.99
N ILE A 49 -31.92 -48.33 26.00
CA ILE A 49 -32.43 -48.64 27.33
C ILE A 49 -32.78 -47.32 28.03
N PHE A 50 -34.04 -47.17 28.43
CA PHE A 50 -34.51 -46.07 29.27
C PHE A 50 -34.19 -46.32 30.75
N GLY A 51 -34.24 -47.58 31.20
CA GLY A 51 -33.94 -47.94 32.58
C GLY A 51 -34.35 -49.38 32.91
N THR A 52 -34.72 -49.61 34.16
CA THR A 52 -35.21 -50.90 34.66
C THR A 52 -36.48 -50.71 35.47
N LEU A 53 -37.48 -51.55 35.23
CA LEU A 53 -38.67 -51.68 36.07
C LEU A 53 -38.37 -52.67 37.21
N PRO A 54 -38.37 -52.26 38.49
CA PRO A 54 -38.11 -53.14 39.62
C PRO A 54 -39.16 -54.26 39.80
N ALA A 55 -38.78 -55.30 40.54
CA ALA A 55 -39.72 -56.33 40.96
C ALA A 55 -40.72 -55.78 41.99
N GLY A 56 -42.01 -56.09 41.80
CA GLY A 56 -43.13 -55.63 42.64
C GLY A 56 -43.71 -54.27 42.23
N GLU A 57 -43.14 -53.58 41.23
CA GLU A 57 -43.68 -52.33 40.71
C GLU A 57 -44.77 -52.59 39.66
N THR A 58 -45.87 -51.83 39.73
CA THR A 58 -47.06 -51.98 38.90
C THR A 58 -47.33 -50.72 38.09
N HIS A 59 -47.61 -50.86 36.80
CA HIS A 59 -47.99 -49.77 35.89
C HIS A 59 -49.23 -50.10 35.08
N GLU A 60 -49.98 -49.07 34.69
CA GLU A 60 -51.06 -49.20 33.70
C GLU A 60 -50.49 -49.42 32.29
N ILE A 61 -51.09 -50.37 31.58
CA ILE A 61 -50.78 -50.70 30.19
C ILE A 61 -51.57 -49.76 29.27
N LEU A 62 -50.85 -48.92 28.53
CA LEU A 62 -51.44 -47.91 27.64
C LEU A 62 -51.39 -48.32 26.16
N ALA A 63 -50.44 -49.18 25.78
CA ALA A 63 -50.33 -49.73 24.44
C ALA A 63 -49.69 -51.13 24.44
N ARG A 64 -49.85 -51.89 23.36
CA ARG A 64 -49.18 -53.17 23.14
C ARG A 64 -48.84 -53.42 21.67
N THR A 65 -47.84 -54.25 21.40
CA THR A 65 -47.52 -54.71 20.04
C THR A 65 -47.89 -56.17 19.81
N ALA A 66 -47.91 -56.60 18.55
CA ALA A 66 -48.23 -57.98 18.16
C ALA A 66 -47.14 -59.00 18.58
N ASP A 67 -45.89 -58.56 18.73
CA ASP A 67 -44.72 -59.35 19.13
C ASP A 67 -44.44 -59.33 20.65
N GLY A 68 -45.35 -58.77 21.45
CA GLY A 68 -45.37 -58.93 22.91
C GLY A 68 -44.74 -57.80 23.72
N TRP A 69 -44.58 -56.61 23.15
CA TRP A 69 -44.21 -55.42 23.91
C TRP A 69 -45.41 -54.77 24.57
N ILE A 70 -45.18 -54.18 25.74
CA ILE A 70 -46.15 -53.43 26.53
C ILE A 70 -45.60 -52.02 26.76
N GLY A 71 -46.39 -51.02 26.39
CA GLY A 71 -46.11 -49.60 26.58
C GLY A 71 -46.85 -49.06 27.81
N PHE A 72 -46.12 -48.37 28.68
CA PHE A 72 -46.64 -47.72 29.88
C PHE A 72 -46.08 -46.30 30.05
N ASP A 73 -46.71 -45.49 30.89
CA ASP A 73 -46.21 -44.16 31.27
C ASP A 73 -45.21 -44.27 32.44
N PRO A 74 -43.93 -43.87 32.28
CA PRO A 74 -42.95 -43.95 33.35
C PRO A 74 -43.17 -42.93 34.50
N GLY A 75 -44.18 -42.06 34.43
CA GLY A 75 -44.51 -41.07 35.47
C GLY A 75 -43.52 -39.90 35.61
N VAL A 76 -42.38 -39.97 34.91
CA VAL A 76 -41.37 -38.90 34.84
C VAL A 76 -41.70 -37.96 33.68
N ALA A 77 -41.73 -36.65 33.96
CA ALA A 77 -41.93 -35.64 32.93
C ALA A 77 -40.79 -35.67 31.89
N GLN A 78 -41.15 -35.63 30.61
CA GLN A 78 -40.22 -35.61 29.49
C GLN A 78 -40.64 -34.46 28.57
N ALA A 79 -39.71 -33.56 28.24
CA ALA A 79 -40.00 -32.47 27.33
C ALA A 79 -40.31 -33.02 25.92
N GLY A 80 -41.32 -32.46 25.25
CA GLY A 80 -41.71 -32.81 23.88
C GLY A 80 -42.57 -34.07 23.73
N ASN A 81 -42.41 -35.09 24.58
CA ASN A 81 -43.04 -36.40 24.37
C ASN A 81 -44.52 -36.42 24.80
N THR A 82 -45.44 -36.42 23.83
CA THR A 82 -46.86 -36.78 24.00
C THR A 82 -47.14 -38.16 23.38
N GLY A 83 -48.40 -38.61 23.38
CA GLY A 83 -48.83 -39.83 22.67
C GLY A 83 -48.07 -41.12 23.03
N LEU A 84 -47.83 -41.95 22.02
CA LEU A 84 -47.04 -43.18 22.07
C LEU A 84 -45.55 -42.90 22.27
N ALA A 85 -45.03 -41.76 21.79
CA ALA A 85 -43.63 -41.35 21.98
C ALA A 85 -43.25 -41.18 23.48
N ARG A 86 -44.24 -40.87 24.32
CA ARG A 86 -44.10 -40.81 25.78
C ARG A 86 -43.98 -42.18 26.46
N HIS A 87 -44.50 -43.25 25.83
CA HIS A 87 -44.51 -44.58 26.44
C HIS A 87 -43.13 -45.19 26.55
N ARG A 88 -42.96 -46.06 27.53
CA ARG A 88 -41.77 -46.88 27.71
C ARG A 88 -42.12 -48.36 27.65
N TRP A 89 -41.21 -49.13 27.08
CA TRP A 89 -41.56 -50.43 26.50
C TRP A 89 -40.81 -51.56 27.21
N ILE A 90 -41.56 -52.56 27.65
CA ILE A 90 -41.02 -53.82 28.20
C ILE A 90 -41.46 -54.98 27.33
N GLN A 91 -40.56 -55.93 27.08
CA GLN A 91 -40.87 -57.15 26.34
C GLN A 91 -41.32 -58.25 27.29
N LEU A 92 -42.52 -58.79 27.07
CA LEU A 92 -43.05 -59.90 27.87
C LEU A 92 -42.74 -61.24 27.20
N ASN A 93 -41.84 -62.02 27.82
CA ASN A 93 -41.56 -63.40 27.42
C ASN A 93 -42.71 -64.35 27.82
N ALA A 94 -43.80 -64.25 27.06
CA ALA A 94 -44.96 -65.14 26.97
C ALA A 94 -45.98 -65.19 28.13
N THR A 95 -47.26 -65.27 27.72
CA THR A 95 -48.43 -65.73 28.51
C THR A 95 -49.02 -64.80 29.57
N LEU A 96 -49.06 -63.48 29.30
CA LEU A 96 -50.12 -62.64 29.84
C LEU A 96 -51.27 -62.55 28.83
N SER A 97 -52.35 -63.29 29.10
CA SER A 97 -53.69 -63.05 28.53
C SER A 97 -54.70 -62.77 29.64
N PRO A 98 -54.50 -61.72 30.48
CA PRO A 98 -55.62 -61.18 31.22
C PRO A 98 -56.64 -60.65 30.21
N PHE A 99 -57.93 -60.83 30.48
CA PHE A 99 -59.02 -60.40 29.59
C PHE A 99 -58.96 -58.89 29.26
N CYS A 100 -58.27 -58.08 30.07
CA CYS A 100 -58.13 -56.63 29.86
C CYS A 100 -57.26 -56.22 28.66
N LEU A 101 -56.34 -57.06 28.15
CA LEU A 101 -55.55 -56.70 26.96
C LEU A 101 -56.40 -56.58 25.67
N ALA A 102 -57.65 -57.04 25.69
CA ALA A 102 -58.59 -56.85 24.58
C ALA A 102 -58.93 -55.36 24.35
N GLU A 103 -58.90 -54.54 25.40
CA GLU A 103 -59.23 -53.11 25.35
C GLU A 103 -57.97 -52.22 25.22
N VAL A 104 -56.77 -52.79 25.39
CA VAL A 104 -55.49 -52.09 25.18
C VAL A 104 -55.21 -51.92 23.68
N PRO A 105 -54.92 -50.69 23.20
CA PRO A 105 -54.54 -50.40 21.82
C PRO A 105 -53.39 -51.28 21.30
N LEU A 106 -53.64 -51.96 20.19
CA LEU A 106 -52.62 -52.67 19.43
C LEU A 106 -51.96 -51.69 18.45
N VAL A 107 -50.65 -51.48 18.61
CA VAL A 107 -49.83 -50.60 17.78
C VAL A 107 -48.65 -51.35 17.17
N THR A 108 -48.07 -50.81 16.12
CA THR A 108 -46.84 -51.29 15.48
C THR A 108 -45.64 -50.44 15.91
N LEU A 109 -44.41 -50.93 15.67
CA LEU A 109 -43.21 -50.11 15.81
C LEU A 109 -43.31 -48.84 14.94
N GLY A 110 -43.85 -48.96 13.72
CA GLY A 110 -44.07 -47.83 12.81
C GLY A 110 -45.06 -46.78 13.34
N ASP A 111 -46.05 -47.15 14.15
CA ASP A 111 -46.95 -46.16 14.78
C ASP A 111 -46.23 -45.38 15.89
N VAL A 112 -45.33 -46.04 16.64
CA VAL A 112 -44.50 -45.38 17.67
C VAL A 112 -43.41 -44.52 17.02
N GLU A 113 -42.77 -45.01 15.97
CA GLU A 113 -41.80 -44.25 15.17
C GLU A 113 -42.45 -43.09 14.41
N HIS A 114 -43.71 -43.22 13.98
CA HIS A 114 -44.47 -42.12 13.39
C HIS A 114 -44.81 -41.06 14.45
N ASP A 115 -45.19 -41.44 15.67
CA ASP A 115 -45.48 -40.49 16.74
C ASP A 115 -44.19 -39.81 17.29
N MET A 116 -43.03 -40.49 17.26
CA MET A 116 -41.72 -39.85 17.45
C MET A 116 -41.33 -38.99 16.23
N GLY A 117 -41.70 -39.41 15.02
CA GLY A 117 -41.44 -38.70 13.77
C GLY A 117 -42.29 -37.44 13.61
N ILE A 118 -43.47 -37.37 14.20
CA ILE A 118 -44.27 -36.14 14.29
C ILE A 118 -43.56 -35.05 15.14
N LEU A 119 -42.58 -35.43 15.97
CA LEU A 119 -41.67 -34.49 16.65
C LEU A 119 -40.42 -34.13 15.81
N ASN A 120 -40.06 -34.94 14.82
CA ASN A 120 -39.11 -34.60 13.75
C ASN A 120 -39.88 -34.22 12.49
N LEU A 121 -40.55 -33.06 12.53
CA LEU A 121 -41.12 -32.42 11.33
C LEU A 121 -40.12 -32.52 10.17
N ASN A 122 -40.53 -33.05 9.01
CA ASN A 122 -39.77 -33.03 7.76
C ASN A 122 -39.03 -31.69 7.63
N PRO A 123 -37.72 -31.63 7.90
CA PRO A 123 -37.06 -30.35 7.96
C PRO A 123 -36.88 -29.86 6.53
N VAL A 124 -36.96 -28.55 6.33
CA VAL A 124 -36.17 -27.94 5.26
C VAL A 124 -34.72 -28.03 5.72
N GLU A 125 -33.80 -28.31 4.79
CA GLU A 125 -32.36 -28.28 5.06
C GLU A 125 -31.67 -27.84 3.77
N LEU A 126 -31.30 -26.56 3.69
CA LEU A 126 -30.59 -26.01 2.53
C LEU A 126 -29.09 -26.03 2.79
N VAL A 127 -28.36 -26.76 1.96
CA VAL A 127 -26.91 -26.92 2.05
C VAL A 127 -26.25 -26.28 0.83
N ILE A 128 -25.20 -25.50 1.06
CA ILE A 128 -24.34 -24.98 -0.01
C ILE A 128 -23.46 -26.14 -0.49
N THR A 129 -23.80 -26.71 -1.65
CA THR A 129 -23.09 -27.89 -2.18
C THR A 129 -21.87 -27.54 -3.01
N ASN A 130 -21.81 -26.33 -3.57
CA ASN A 130 -20.65 -25.82 -4.31
C ASN A 130 -20.61 -24.29 -4.29
N VAL A 131 -19.40 -23.74 -4.21
CA VAL A 131 -19.12 -22.32 -4.51
C VAL A 131 -17.90 -22.26 -5.43
N VAL A 132 -18.04 -21.56 -6.56
CA VAL A 132 -16.95 -21.31 -7.49
C VAL A 132 -16.65 -19.82 -7.49
N LEU A 133 -15.40 -19.48 -7.20
CA LEU A 133 -14.86 -18.14 -7.33
C LEU A 133 -13.98 -18.10 -8.59
N ASP A 134 -14.13 -17.09 -9.44
CA ASP A 134 -13.29 -16.95 -10.64
C ASP A 134 -11.82 -16.68 -10.27
N LYS A 135 -11.58 -16.03 -9.13
CA LYS A 135 -10.26 -15.78 -8.53
C LYS A 135 -10.35 -15.54 -7.02
N THR A 136 -9.30 -15.90 -6.29
CA THR A 136 -9.13 -15.65 -4.85
C THR A 136 -8.05 -14.61 -4.52
N THR A 137 -7.37 -14.09 -5.54
CA THR A 137 -6.41 -12.98 -5.43
C THR A 137 -6.77 -11.93 -6.47
N VAL A 138 -6.90 -10.67 -6.06
CA VAL A 138 -7.40 -9.56 -6.89
C VAL A 138 -6.62 -8.28 -6.66
N ALA A 139 -6.51 -7.44 -7.69
CA ALA A 139 -6.04 -6.08 -7.50
C ALA A 139 -7.05 -5.25 -6.69
N SER A 140 -6.61 -4.14 -6.09
CA SER A 140 -7.56 -3.15 -5.54
C SER A 140 -8.41 -2.57 -6.68
N GLY A 141 -9.74 -2.57 -6.50
CA GLY A 141 -10.74 -2.12 -7.48
C GLY A 141 -11.34 -3.24 -8.35
N ASP A 142 -10.72 -4.44 -8.33
CA ASP A 142 -11.20 -5.59 -9.10
C ASP A 142 -12.46 -6.22 -8.48
N ARG A 143 -13.16 -7.03 -9.29
CA ARG A 143 -14.31 -7.83 -8.86
C ARG A 143 -14.03 -9.32 -8.89
N VAL A 144 -14.65 -10.06 -7.96
CA VAL A 144 -14.72 -11.53 -7.90
C VAL A 144 -16.13 -11.97 -8.31
N VAL A 145 -16.23 -12.78 -9.36
CA VAL A 145 -17.48 -13.45 -9.76
C VAL A 145 -17.68 -14.67 -8.87
N VAL A 146 -18.91 -14.82 -8.35
CA VAL A 146 -19.27 -15.89 -7.42
C VAL A 146 -20.42 -16.69 -8.01
N GLU A 147 -20.20 -17.99 -8.21
CA GLU A 147 -21.25 -18.96 -8.53
C GLU A 147 -21.53 -19.81 -7.29
N VAL A 148 -22.80 -19.96 -6.92
CA VAL A 148 -23.24 -20.66 -5.71
C VAL A 148 -24.28 -21.70 -6.10
N THR A 149 -24.10 -22.95 -5.70
CA THR A 149 -25.11 -24.00 -5.82
C THR A 149 -25.61 -24.41 -4.45
N VAL A 150 -26.93 -24.34 -4.27
CA VAL A 150 -27.65 -24.73 -3.05
C VAL A 150 -28.52 -25.94 -3.37
N GLU A 151 -28.55 -26.93 -2.48
CA GLU A 151 -29.43 -28.10 -2.56
C GLU A 151 -30.35 -28.15 -1.34
N ASN A 152 -31.62 -28.48 -1.53
CA ASN A 152 -32.50 -28.85 -0.43
C ASN A 152 -32.35 -30.35 -0.12
N GLN A 153 -31.59 -30.66 0.93
CA GLN A 153 -31.34 -32.03 1.39
C GLN A 153 -32.40 -32.51 2.40
N GLY A 154 -33.34 -31.64 2.79
CA GLY A 154 -34.44 -31.95 3.70
C GLY A 154 -35.68 -32.56 3.03
N ASP A 155 -36.62 -33.05 3.85
CA ASP A 155 -37.84 -33.77 3.43
C ASP A 155 -39.06 -32.85 3.16
N ALA A 156 -38.91 -31.52 3.28
CA ALA A 156 -39.94 -30.53 2.99
C ALA A 156 -39.50 -29.55 1.89
N ILE A 157 -40.46 -28.85 1.25
CA ILE A 157 -40.16 -27.83 0.25
C ILE A 157 -39.58 -26.59 0.94
N ALA A 158 -38.40 -26.15 0.50
CA ALA A 158 -37.79 -24.89 0.92
C ALA A 158 -38.43 -23.73 0.16
N THR A 159 -38.90 -22.68 0.87
CA THR A 159 -39.54 -21.50 0.25
C THR A 159 -39.07 -20.22 0.94
N GLY A 160 -38.78 -19.16 0.17
CA GLY A 160 -38.47 -17.84 0.73
C GLY A 160 -37.09 -17.71 1.38
N TYR A 161 -36.07 -18.37 0.81
CA TYR A 161 -34.67 -18.21 1.21
C TYR A 161 -33.91 -17.43 0.14
N ASP A 162 -32.94 -16.63 0.56
CA ASP A 162 -32.03 -15.87 -0.30
C ASP A 162 -30.59 -16.42 -0.18
N VAL A 163 -29.79 -16.23 -1.24
CA VAL A 163 -28.32 -16.24 -1.16
C VAL A 163 -27.83 -14.82 -0.98
N VAL A 164 -27.01 -14.59 0.04
CA VAL A 164 -26.40 -13.31 0.40
C VAL A 164 -24.88 -13.40 0.30
N LEU A 165 -24.24 -12.41 -0.34
CA LEU A 165 -22.79 -12.26 -0.36
C LEU A 165 -22.34 -11.14 0.59
N ILE A 166 -21.50 -11.46 1.56
CA ILE A 166 -21.01 -10.53 2.60
C ILE A 166 -19.48 -10.46 2.50
N PRO A 167 -18.89 -9.36 1.99
CA PRO A 167 -17.46 -9.28 1.67
C PRO A 167 -16.54 -8.95 2.86
N HIS A 168 -17.13 -8.57 4.01
CA HIS A 168 -16.42 -8.25 5.24
C HIS A 168 -17.39 -8.23 6.44
N TYR A 169 -17.03 -8.86 7.56
CA TYR A 169 -17.88 -8.94 8.76
C TYR A 169 -18.29 -7.59 9.38
N GLY A 170 -17.52 -6.53 9.15
CA GLY A 170 -17.89 -5.18 9.57
C GLY A 170 -19.05 -4.55 8.77
N TRP A 171 -19.49 -5.19 7.68
CA TRP A 171 -20.60 -4.76 6.83
C TRP A 171 -21.85 -5.56 7.21
N GLY A 172 -22.41 -5.25 8.37
CA GLY A 172 -23.81 -5.58 8.66
C GLY A 172 -24.75 -4.86 7.68
N PRO A 173 -26.05 -5.21 7.67
CA PRO A 173 -27.02 -4.59 6.77
C PRO A 173 -27.03 -3.05 6.88
N PRO A 174 -27.42 -2.33 5.81
CA PRO A 174 -28.34 -2.80 4.77
C PRO A 174 -27.72 -3.30 3.45
N ASN A 175 -26.40 -3.24 3.27
CA ASN A 175 -25.75 -3.41 1.95
C ASN A 175 -24.94 -4.72 1.82
N PRO A 176 -25.55 -5.84 1.41
CA PRO A 176 -24.79 -6.99 0.94
C PRO A 176 -24.13 -6.68 -0.42
N ALA A 177 -23.07 -7.41 -0.78
CA ALA A 177 -22.43 -7.27 -2.09
C ALA A 177 -23.21 -7.99 -3.21
N GLY A 178 -24.10 -8.90 -2.84
CA GLY A 178 -25.02 -9.62 -3.71
C GLY A 178 -26.18 -10.19 -2.89
N LEU A 179 -27.37 -10.20 -3.47
CA LEU A 179 -28.58 -10.81 -2.92
C LEU A 179 -29.37 -11.42 -4.08
N GLU A 180 -29.76 -12.68 -3.99
CA GLU A 180 -30.65 -13.31 -4.96
C GLU A 180 -31.58 -14.34 -4.29
N LEU A 181 -32.87 -14.28 -4.63
CA LEU A 181 -33.90 -15.16 -4.09
C LEU A 181 -33.79 -16.56 -4.68
N ILE A 182 -33.70 -17.58 -3.84
CA ILE A 182 -33.75 -18.98 -4.23
C ILE A 182 -35.22 -19.33 -4.57
N PRO A 183 -35.51 -19.93 -5.75
CA PRO A 183 -36.85 -20.42 -6.07
C PRO A 183 -37.23 -21.59 -5.15
N ASP A 184 -38.53 -21.87 -5.02
CA ASP A 184 -39.00 -22.98 -4.17
C ASP A 184 -38.34 -24.32 -4.56
N LEU A 185 -37.57 -24.91 -3.63
CA LEU A 185 -36.84 -26.16 -3.87
C LEU A 185 -37.55 -27.34 -3.23
N ALA A 186 -37.95 -28.31 -4.05
CA ALA A 186 -38.41 -29.62 -3.57
C ALA A 186 -37.25 -30.42 -2.93
N PRO A 187 -37.53 -31.44 -2.10
CA PRO A 187 -36.53 -32.37 -1.60
C PRO A 187 -35.64 -32.95 -2.72
N GLY A 188 -34.31 -32.87 -2.54
CA GLY A 188 -33.30 -33.29 -3.51
C GLY A 188 -33.18 -32.39 -4.76
N ALA A 189 -33.79 -31.21 -4.77
CA ALA A 189 -33.62 -30.23 -5.84
C ALA A 189 -32.48 -29.26 -5.52
N SER A 190 -31.73 -28.86 -6.56
CA SER A 190 -30.66 -27.86 -6.46
C SER A 190 -30.93 -26.65 -7.36
N HIS A 191 -30.35 -25.51 -6.99
CA HIS A 191 -30.36 -24.29 -7.79
C HIS A 191 -28.98 -23.63 -7.77
N THR A 192 -28.59 -23.05 -8.90
CA THR A 192 -27.29 -22.39 -9.08
C THR A 192 -27.50 -20.93 -9.48
N ILE A 193 -26.86 -20.04 -8.73
CA ILE A 193 -26.90 -18.57 -8.87
C ILE A 193 -25.51 -18.08 -9.29
N ILE A 194 -25.44 -17.09 -10.19
CA ILE A 194 -24.18 -16.50 -10.66
C ILE A 194 -24.21 -14.99 -10.45
N PHE A 195 -23.46 -14.50 -9.47
CA PHE A 195 -23.32 -13.07 -9.19
C PHE A 195 -22.31 -12.43 -10.14
N SER A 196 -22.81 -11.80 -11.21
CA SER A 196 -22.04 -11.02 -12.18
C SER A 196 -22.59 -9.59 -12.27
N PRO A 197 -21.76 -8.54 -12.18
CA PRO A 197 -20.29 -8.54 -12.25
C PRO A 197 -19.58 -8.91 -10.93
N GLY A 198 -20.31 -9.34 -9.90
CA GLY A 198 -19.73 -9.88 -8.67
C GLY A 198 -19.24 -8.84 -7.67
N VAL A 199 -18.56 -9.33 -6.64
CA VAL A 199 -18.15 -8.59 -5.43
C VAL A 199 -16.92 -7.74 -5.73
N ILE A 200 -16.99 -6.43 -5.49
CA ILE A 200 -15.83 -5.52 -5.62
C ILE A 200 -15.00 -5.50 -4.34
N TYR A 201 -13.68 -5.52 -4.48
CA TYR A 201 -12.72 -5.42 -3.38
C TYR A 201 -11.80 -4.21 -3.59
N SER A 202 -11.53 -3.46 -2.53
CA SER A 202 -10.72 -2.23 -2.56
C SER A 202 -9.71 -2.22 -1.41
N ALA A 203 -8.61 -1.47 -1.59
CA ALA A 203 -7.55 -1.25 -0.61
C ALA A 203 -8.05 -0.99 0.84
N PRO A 204 -7.25 -1.32 1.87
CA PRO A 204 -5.85 -1.74 1.83
C PRO A 204 -5.60 -3.16 1.29
N ALA A 205 -4.34 -3.49 1.02
CA ALA A 205 -3.94 -4.85 0.69
C ALA A 205 -4.07 -5.79 1.91
N GLY A 206 -4.34 -7.06 1.65
CA GLY A 206 -4.43 -8.09 2.68
C GLY A 206 -5.55 -9.11 2.45
N PRO A 207 -5.77 -10.02 3.41
CA PRO A 207 -6.85 -11.01 3.37
C PRO A 207 -8.19 -10.44 3.85
N TYR A 208 -9.25 -10.76 3.12
CA TYR A 208 -10.65 -10.42 3.40
C TYR A 208 -11.49 -11.69 3.38
N THR A 209 -12.52 -11.77 4.22
CA THR A 209 -13.46 -12.91 4.20
C THR A 209 -14.68 -12.59 3.34
N LEU A 210 -14.87 -13.35 2.27
CA LEU A 210 -16.16 -13.47 1.59
C LEU A 210 -16.98 -14.56 2.29
N ARG A 211 -18.13 -14.18 2.86
CA ARG A 211 -19.16 -15.15 3.25
C ARG A 211 -20.21 -15.28 2.17
N VAL A 212 -20.53 -16.51 1.83
CA VAL A 212 -21.76 -16.91 1.13
C VAL A 212 -22.73 -17.44 2.19
N LEU A 213 -23.91 -16.83 2.30
CA LEU A 213 -24.92 -17.18 3.31
C LEU A 213 -26.25 -17.52 2.62
N VAL A 214 -26.84 -18.66 2.97
CA VAL A 214 -28.23 -19.03 2.67
C VAL A 214 -29.07 -18.76 3.91
N THR A 215 -30.15 -18.01 3.78
CA THR A 215 -30.91 -17.50 4.94
C THR A 215 -32.30 -17.02 4.53
N ASN A 216 -33.23 -16.90 5.49
CA ASN A 216 -34.55 -16.30 5.29
C ASN A 216 -34.87 -15.16 6.27
N ASP A 217 -33.91 -14.77 7.13
CA ASP A 217 -34.13 -13.74 8.16
C ASP A 217 -33.00 -12.70 8.30
N TRP A 218 -31.95 -12.77 7.47
CA TRP A 218 -30.81 -11.84 7.52
C TRP A 218 -31.21 -10.35 7.50
N TYR A 219 -32.19 -9.96 6.67
CA TYR A 219 -32.71 -8.58 6.67
C TYR A 219 -33.49 -8.19 7.93
N ALA A 220 -34.07 -9.15 8.64
CA ALA A 220 -34.88 -8.90 9.84
C ALA A 220 -34.04 -8.87 11.12
N LEU A 221 -33.04 -9.76 11.23
CA LEU A 221 -32.14 -9.82 12.39
C LEU A 221 -30.90 -8.94 12.23
N GLY A 222 -30.43 -8.77 11.00
CA GLY A 222 -29.22 -8.05 10.66
C GLY A 222 -27.92 -8.73 11.05
N ASP A 223 -27.99 -10.04 11.31
CA ASP A 223 -26.90 -10.86 11.82
C ASP A 223 -26.24 -11.66 10.67
N PRO A 224 -24.95 -11.43 10.35
CA PRO A 224 -24.24 -12.16 9.30
C PRO A 224 -24.00 -13.64 9.61
N ASP A 225 -24.22 -14.09 10.86
CA ASP A 225 -24.18 -15.49 11.27
C ASP A 225 -25.56 -16.18 11.24
N SER A 226 -26.66 -15.45 10.94
CA SER A 226 -28.01 -16.04 10.91
C SER A 226 -28.32 -16.79 9.61
N ILE A 227 -28.28 -18.12 9.70
CA ILE A 227 -28.82 -19.06 8.72
C ILE A 227 -30.36 -19.16 8.73
N GLY A 228 -31.03 -18.39 9.59
CA GLY A 228 -32.47 -18.46 9.79
C GLY A 228 -32.96 -19.85 10.19
N THR A 229 -34.04 -20.32 9.59
CA THR A 229 -34.68 -21.58 10.03
C THR A 229 -34.06 -22.87 9.48
N ALA A 230 -33.29 -22.82 8.38
CA ALA A 230 -32.72 -24.01 7.74
C ALA A 230 -31.61 -23.73 6.68
N GLY A 231 -30.95 -22.57 6.76
CA GLY A 231 -29.88 -22.21 5.83
C GLY A 231 -28.51 -22.78 6.22
N ASP A 232 -27.49 -22.29 5.52
CA ASP A 232 -26.08 -22.71 5.63
C ASP A 232 -25.16 -21.53 5.25
N TYR A 233 -23.87 -21.57 5.60
CA TYR A 233 -22.90 -20.58 5.15
C TYR A 233 -21.52 -21.17 4.89
N GLN A 234 -20.78 -20.53 3.98
CA GLN A 234 -19.38 -20.86 3.69
C GLN A 234 -18.53 -19.59 3.60
N ASP A 235 -17.33 -19.65 4.18
CA ASP A 235 -16.37 -18.55 4.22
C ASP A 235 -15.16 -18.82 3.33
N PHE A 236 -14.76 -17.81 2.54
CA PHE A 236 -13.63 -17.85 1.61
C PHE A 236 -12.68 -16.69 1.88
N VAL A 237 -11.37 -16.90 1.68
CA VAL A 237 -10.37 -15.85 1.79
C VAL A 237 -10.10 -15.26 0.41
N ILE A 238 -10.36 -13.97 0.25
CA ILE A 238 -9.96 -13.15 -0.90
C ILE A 238 -8.74 -12.32 -0.50
N THR A 239 -7.67 -12.37 -1.29
CA THR A 239 -6.46 -11.57 -1.05
C THR A 239 -6.43 -10.37 -1.98
N ILE A 240 -6.47 -9.16 -1.43
CA ILE A 240 -6.28 -7.92 -2.19
C ILE A 240 -4.78 -7.65 -2.31
N THR A 241 -4.32 -7.43 -3.54
CA THR A 241 -3.00 -6.92 -3.87
C THR A 241 -3.07 -5.47 -4.35
N VAL A 242 -2.00 -4.72 -4.07
CA VAL A 242 -1.80 -3.33 -4.52
C VAL A 242 -0.45 -3.24 -5.27
N PRO A 243 -0.26 -2.21 -6.12
CA PRO A 243 1.08 -1.86 -6.57
C PRO A 243 1.98 -1.44 -5.41
N ASN A 244 3.29 -1.59 -5.59
CA ASN A 244 4.31 -1.11 -4.66
C ASN A 244 5.55 -0.80 -5.48
N LEU A 245 5.65 0.42 -6.00
CA LEU A 245 6.79 0.91 -6.75
C LEU A 245 7.90 1.31 -5.79
N VAL A 246 9.02 0.62 -5.88
CA VAL A 246 10.21 0.84 -5.06
C VAL A 246 11.32 1.39 -5.95
N ILE A 247 11.98 2.46 -5.51
CA ILE A 247 13.19 2.97 -6.14
C ILE A 247 14.32 2.01 -5.74
N THR A 248 14.79 1.20 -6.68
CA THR A 248 15.80 0.16 -6.40
C THR A 248 17.23 0.64 -6.60
N ASN A 249 17.43 1.68 -7.42
CA ASN A 249 18.72 2.30 -7.66
C ASN A 249 18.55 3.74 -8.16
N VAL A 250 19.48 4.62 -7.78
CA VAL A 250 19.64 5.96 -8.33
C VAL A 250 21.12 6.18 -8.62
N ILE A 251 21.44 6.61 -9.84
CA ILE A 251 22.78 7.00 -10.26
C ILE A 251 22.74 8.50 -10.55
N LEU A 252 23.63 9.23 -9.89
CA LEU A 252 23.86 10.66 -10.11
C LEU A 252 25.20 10.83 -10.82
N SER A 253 25.28 11.73 -11.80
CA SER A 253 26.55 12.03 -12.49
C SER A 253 27.61 12.60 -11.55
N ASP A 254 27.21 13.45 -10.60
CA ASP A 254 28.04 13.96 -9.51
C ASP A 254 27.15 14.33 -8.30
N THR A 255 27.76 14.49 -7.13
CA THR A 255 27.14 15.02 -5.91
C THR A 255 27.82 16.29 -5.40
N THR A 256 28.91 16.75 -6.03
CA THR A 256 29.57 18.04 -5.73
C THR A 256 29.88 18.78 -7.03
N ILE A 257 29.11 19.83 -7.33
CA ILE A 257 29.22 20.57 -8.59
C ILE A 257 29.46 22.07 -8.36
N PRO A 258 30.11 22.77 -9.31
CA PRO A 258 30.08 24.23 -9.37
C PRO A 258 28.64 24.78 -9.50
N ASP A 259 28.43 26.01 -9.02
CA ASP A 259 27.26 26.81 -9.38
C ASP A 259 27.14 26.99 -10.91
N GLY A 260 25.94 26.75 -11.44
CA GLY A 260 25.64 26.84 -12.87
C GLY A 260 25.76 25.52 -13.65
N GLU A 261 25.88 24.39 -12.96
CA GLU A 261 26.02 23.05 -13.58
C GLU A 261 24.77 22.18 -13.43
N TRP A 262 24.73 21.09 -14.22
CA TRP A 262 23.67 20.09 -14.20
C TRP A 262 24.12 18.77 -13.56
N VAL A 263 23.20 18.11 -12.84
CA VAL A 263 23.35 16.74 -12.37
C VAL A 263 22.43 15.84 -13.20
N GLU A 264 22.99 14.97 -14.04
CA GLU A 264 22.23 13.92 -14.71
C GLU A 264 21.79 12.87 -13.68
N VAL A 265 20.56 12.36 -13.85
CA VAL A 265 19.94 11.43 -12.90
C VAL A 265 19.38 10.23 -13.65
N GLU A 266 19.83 9.03 -13.32
CA GLU A 266 19.22 7.77 -13.76
C GLU A 266 18.56 7.07 -12.57
N VAL A 267 17.32 6.63 -12.74
CA VAL A 267 16.50 6.00 -11.69
C VAL A 267 16.01 4.64 -12.18
N THR A 268 16.19 3.60 -11.36
CA THR A 268 15.57 2.29 -11.58
C THR A 268 14.43 2.09 -10.59
N ILE A 269 13.22 1.88 -11.09
CA ILE A 269 12.01 1.59 -10.31
C ILE A 269 11.59 0.15 -10.56
N GLU A 270 11.14 -0.56 -9.53
CA GLU A 270 10.57 -1.91 -9.64
C GLU A 270 9.19 -1.95 -8.98
N ASN A 271 8.19 -2.55 -9.65
CA ASN A 271 6.93 -2.89 -9.00
C ASN A 271 7.09 -4.17 -8.17
N GLN A 272 7.41 -4.03 -6.89
CA GLN A 272 7.47 -5.12 -5.92
C GLN A 272 6.09 -5.46 -5.33
N GLY A 273 5.02 -4.86 -5.86
CA GLY A 273 3.63 -5.10 -5.49
C GLY A 273 3.04 -6.35 -6.15
N GLY A 274 1.85 -6.74 -5.68
CA GLY A 274 1.12 -7.88 -6.21
C GLY A 274 0.07 -7.53 -7.28
N ALA A 275 -0.10 -6.24 -7.58
CA ALA A 275 -0.99 -5.74 -8.64
C ALA A 275 -0.20 -4.84 -9.61
N PRO A 276 -0.68 -4.66 -10.86
CA PRO A 276 -0.10 -3.69 -11.79
C PRO A 276 -0.10 -2.28 -11.18
N ALA A 277 0.96 -1.52 -11.45
CA ALA A 277 1.04 -0.10 -11.17
C ALA A 277 0.69 0.66 -12.47
N THR A 278 -0.26 1.57 -12.39
CA THR A 278 -0.75 2.41 -13.50
C THR A 278 -0.81 3.85 -13.03
N ASP A 279 -0.66 4.82 -13.93
CA ASP A 279 -0.74 6.27 -13.64
C ASP A 279 0.28 6.78 -12.59
N PHE A 280 1.37 6.03 -12.32
CA PHE A 280 2.48 6.48 -11.49
C PHE A 280 3.45 7.39 -12.27
N GLU A 281 4.02 8.35 -11.56
CA GLU A 281 4.86 9.43 -12.09
C GLU A 281 6.17 9.46 -11.31
N LEU A 282 7.28 9.70 -12.01
CA LEU A 282 8.60 9.93 -11.43
C LEU A 282 8.93 11.42 -11.44
N VAL A 283 9.28 11.96 -10.28
CA VAL A 283 9.46 13.40 -10.06
C VAL A 283 10.82 13.67 -9.40
N LEU A 284 11.55 14.67 -9.93
CA LEU A 284 12.80 15.17 -9.34
C LEU A 284 12.59 16.54 -8.70
N ILE A 285 12.90 16.66 -7.42
CA ILE A 285 12.67 17.86 -6.60
C ILE A 285 14.03 18.33 -6.04
N PRO A 286 14.62 19.44 -6.54
CA PRO A 286 15.98 19.86 -6.19
C PRO A 286 16.11 20.54 -4.82
N HIS A 287 15.00 20.92 -4.19
CA HIS A 287 14.94 21.53 -2.87
C HIS A 287 13.54 21.39 -2.26
N TYR A 288 13.46 21.05 -0.97
CA TYR A 288 12.19 21.02 -0.23
C TYR A 288 11.49 22.39 -0.28
N GLY A 289 10.19 22.41 -0.61
CA GLY A 289 9.42 23.64 -0.77
C GLY A 289 9.33 24.18 -2.21
N TRP A 290 9.93 23.50 -3.19
CA TRP A 290 9.61 23.65 -4.62
C TRP A 290 8.52 22.64 -5.07
N GLY A 291 7.64 22.25 -4.14
CA GLY A 291 6.38 21.58 -4.46
C GLY A 291 5.54 22.42 -5.47
N PRO A 292 4.59 21.79 -6.16
CA PRO A 292 4.14 22.18 -7.50
C PRO A 292 3.74 23.66 -7.69
N PRO A 293 3.89 24.18 -8.92
CA PRO A 293 3.71 23.42 -10.17
C PRO A 293 4.96 22.91 -10.89
N ASN A 294 6.19 23.22 -10.45
CA ASN A 294 7.37 23.12 -11.33
C ASN A 294 8.54 22.28 -10.74
N PRO A 295 8.49 20.94 -10.79
CA PRO A 295 9.63 20.08 -10.48
C PRO A 295 10.77 20.25 -11.49
N ALA A 296 11.99 19.79 -11.16
CA ALA A 296 13.14 19.86 -12.06
C ALA A 296 13.16 18.74 -13.12
N GLY A 297 12.50 17.63 -12.83
CA GLY A 297 12.29 16.51 -13.74
C GLY A 297 10.93 15.87 -13.47
N TYR A 298 10.28 15.39 -14.53
CA TYR A 298 8.97 14.75 -14.47
C TYR A 298 8.84 13.74 -15.62
N GLU A 299 8.42 12.52 -15.32
CA GLU A 299 8.10 11.50 -16.32
C GLU A 299 6.90 10.65 -15.86
N LEU A 300 5.91 10.44 -16.73
CA LEU A 300 4.83 9.49 -16.49
C LEU A 300 5.37 8.08 -16.79
N LEU A 301 5.34 7.18 -15.81
CA LEU A 301 5.82 5.81 -15.96
C LEU A 301 4.85 4.98 -16.82
N PRO A 302 5.35 4.02 -17.61
CA PRO A 302 4.48 3.03 -18.26
C PRO A 302 3.87 2.07 -17.22
N ASP A 303 2.75 1.42 -17.56
CA ASP A 303 2.14 0.39 -16.71
C ASP A 303 3.15 -0.71 -16.34
N LEU A 304 3.42 -0.90 -15.04
CA LEU A 304 4.36 -1.90 -14.54
C LEU A 304 3.62 -3.08 -13.93
N ALA A 305 3.72 -4.25 -14.59
CA ALA A 305 3.27 -5.52 -14.01
C ALA A 305 4.07 -5.89 -12.74
N PRO A 306 3.52 -6.74 -11.84
CA PRO A 306 4.25 -7.28 -10.70
C PRO A 306 5.61 -7.88 -11.08
N GLY A 307 6.68 -7.45 -10.42
CA GLY A 307 8.07 -7.84 -10.68
C GLY A 307 8.70 -7.23 -11.93
N ALA A 308 8.04 -6.27 -12.60
CA ALA A 308 8.62 -5.52 -13.70
C ALA A 308 9.44 -4.32 -13.18
N SER A 309 10.52 -4.00 -13.88
CA SER A 309 11.36 -2.83 -13.60
C SER A 309 11.38 -1.87 -14.80
N HIS A 310 11.59 -0.59 -14.52
CA HIS A 310 11.77 0.47 -15.50
C HIS A 310 12.97 1.34 -15.15
N ILE A 311 13.63 1.90 -16.16
CA ILE A 311 14.77 2.80 -15.99
C ILE A 311 14.46 4.09 -16.72
N VAL A 312 14.56 5.21 -16.00
CA VAL A 312 14.38 6.57 -16.52
C VAL A 312 15.71 7.32 -16.40
N THR A 313 16.11 8.02 -17.45
CA THR A 313 17.36 8.82 -17.48
C THR A 313 17.04 10.27 -17.83
N PHE A 314 17.20 11.17 -16.87
CA PHE A 314 17.08 12.61 -17.07
C PHE A 314 18.43 13.20 -17.47
N SER A 315 18.57 13.57 -18.75
CA SER A 315 19.70 14.34 -19.30
C SER A 315 19.15 15.59 -20.02
N PRO A 316 19.63 16.80 -19.70
CA PRO A 316 20.76 17.12 -18.81
C PRO A 316 20.47 16.95 -17.31
N GLY A 317 19.23 16.63 -16.91
CA GLY A 317 18.91 16.30 -15.51
C GLY A 317 18.45 17.51 -14.70
N VAL A 318 19.07 17.73 -13.54
CA VAL A 318 18.70 18.77 -12.57
C VAL A 318 19.73 19.89 -12.56
N TYR A 319 19.31 21.11 -12.88
CA TYR A 319 20.17 22.30 -12.84
C TYR A 319 20.27 22.88 -11.43
N TYR A 320 21.48 23.22 -11.00
CA TYR A 320 21.72 23.94 -9.76
C TYR A 320 22.39 25.29 -10.00
N SER A 321 21.75 26.35 -9.50
CA SER A 321 22.33 27.68 -9.44
C SER A 321 22.14 28.31 -8.07
N ALA A 322 23.04 29.25 -7.74
CA ALA A 322 23.26 30.00 -6.51
C ALA A 322 22.07 30.15 -5.51
N PRO A 323 22.36 30.19 -4.20
CA PRO A 323 23.69 30.28 -3.56
C PRO A 323 24.46 28.95 -3.52
N ALA A 324 25.76 29.02 -3.22
CA ALA A 324 26.50 27.81 -2.83
C ALA A 324 25.97 27.25 -1.51
N GLY A 325 26.00 25.93 -1.36
CA GLY A 325 25.45 25.23 -0.21
C GLY A 325 25.17 23.75 -0.48
N THR A 326 24.50 23.09 0.45
CA THR A 326 24.02 21.71 0.28
C THR A 326 22.51 21.70 0.09
N TYR A 327 22.08 21.05 -0.97
CA TYR A 327 20.70 20.90 -1.41
C TYR A 327 20.26 19.45 -1.26
N THR A 328 18.97 19.23 -1.02
CA THR A 328 18.38 17.87 -1.05
C THR A 328 17.67 17.67 -2.38
N LEU A 329 18.21 16.79 -3.21
CA LEU A 329 17.50 16.20 -4.35
C LEU A 329 16.63 15.06 -3.82
N ARG A 330 15.31 15.21 -3.92
CA ARG A 330 14.38 14.07 -3.80
C ARG A 330 14.09 13.48 -5.17
N VAL A 331 14.20 12.17 -5.26
CA VAL A 331 13.60 11.33 -6.29
C VAL A 331 12.33 10.73 -5.69
N LEU A 332 11.17 11.05 -6.25
CA LEU A 332 9.86 10.61 -5.78
C LEU A 332 9.14 9.83 -6.88
N VAL A 333 8.60 8.66 -6.57
CA VAL A 333 7.58 8.00 -7.39
C VAL A 333 6.24 8.02 -6.66
N THR A 334 5.18 8.52 -7.30
CA THR A 334 3.83 8.68 -6.72
C THR A 334 2.76 8.63 -7.83
N ASP A 335 1.49 8.45 -7.48
CA ASP A 335 0.31 8.54 -8.37
C ASP A 335 -0.60 9.75 -8.04
N ASP A 336 -0.13 10.67 -7.19
CA ASP A 336 -0.93 11.79 -6.68
C ASP A 336 -0.29 13.19 -6.78
N TRP A 337 0.85 13.32 -7.48
CA TRP A 337 1.70 14.53 -7.45
C TRP A 337 0.92 15.82 -7.75
N TYR A 338 0.12 15.82 -8.81
CA TYR A 338 -0.69 16.98 -9.21
C TYR A 338 -1.99 17.14 -8.40
N ALA A 339 -2.40 16.12 -7.65
CA ALA A 339 -3.62 16.15 -6.84
C ALA A 339 -3.36 16.71 -5.43
N THR A 340 -2.27 16.30 -4.79
CA THR A 340 -1.88 16.75 -3.44
C THR A 340 -0.89 17.90 -3.48
N GLY A 341 0.08 17.83 -4.40
CA GLY A 341 1.25 18.71 -4.40
C GLY A 341 2.12 18.60 -3.15
N ASP A 342 2.06 17.46 -2.47
CA ASP A 342 2.87 17.21 -1.29
C ASP A 342 4.18 16.52 -1.68
N PRO A 343 5.36 17.14 -1.46
CA PRO A 343 6.66 16.50 -1.72
C PRO A 343 6.91 15.26 -0.86
N ASP A 344 6.12 15.02 0.19
CA ASP A 344 6.17 13.84 1.05
C ASP A 344 5.13 12.76 0.69
N SER A 345 4.20 13.01 -0.25
CA SER A 345 3.20 11.98 -0.63
C SER A 345 3.75 10.99 -1.66
N THR A 346 3.73 9.72 -1.28
CA THR A 346 3.95 8.56 -2.16
C THR A 346 2.66 7.98 -2.72
N GLY A 347 1.52 8.65 -2.50
CA GLY A 347 0.23 8.24 -3.02
C GLY A 347 -0.20 6.83 -2.56
N THR A 348 -0.70 6.00 -3.47
CA THR A 348 -1.28 4.68 -3.13
C THR A 348 -0.27 3.53 -3.00
N GLY A 349 0.97 3.72 -3.45
CA GLY A 349 1.98 2.66 -3.48
C GLY A 349 3.34 3.06 -4.05
N GLY A 350 3.74 4.32 -3.89
CA GLY A 350 5.04 4.84 -4.33
C GLY A 350 6.13 4.83 -3.24
N ASP A 351 7.25 5.49 -3.54
CA ASP A 351 8.48 5.50 -2.74
C ASP A 351 9.28 6.79 -3.00
N TYR A 352 10.21 7.14 -2.12
CA TYR A 352 11.13 8.27 -2.35
C TYR A 352 12.54 8.02 -1.79
N GLN A 353 13.53 8.66 -2.42
CA GLN A 353 14.90 8.70 -1.92
C GLN A 353 15.47 10.11 -1.98
N ASP A 354 16.22 10.48 -0.94
CA ASP A 354 16.84 11.78 -0.77
C ASP A 354 18.37 11.70 -0.91
N PHE A 355 18.92 12.63 -1.70
CA PHE A 355 20.35 12.75 -1.98
C PHE A 355 20.83 14.16 -1.67
N SER A 356 22.06 14.28 -1.14
CA SER A 356 22.68 15.58 -0.90
C SER A 356 23.54 15.99 -2.10
N ILE A 357 23.22 17.14 -2.72
CA ILE A 357 24.02 17.79 -3.75
C ILE A 357 24.72 19.00 -3.13
N THR A 358 26.04 19.05 -3.18
CA THR A 358 26.81 20.21 -2.73
C THR A 358 27.15 21.10 -3.93
N VAL A 359 26.57 22.29 -3.96
CA VAL A 359 26.91 23.34 -4.92
C VAL A 359 28.05 24.14 -4.32
N THR A 360 29.25 24.06 -4.89
CA THR A 360 30.36 24.95 -4.53
C THR A 360 30.20 26.28 -5.22
N GLU A 361 30.69 27.37 -4.61
CA GLU A 361 30.77 28.67 -5.28
C GLU A 361 31.51 28.48 -6.61
N ALA A 362 30.92 28.96 -7.71
CA ALA A 362 31.56 28.84 -9.01
C ALA A 362 32.88 29.62 -8.97
N MET A 363 33.96 28.93 -9.34
CA MET A 363 35.26 29.57 -9.51
C MET A 363 35.25 30.68 -10.58
N SER A 364 34.16 30.84 -11.34
CA SER A 364 33.92 31.93 -12.28
C SER A 364 34.00 33.33 -11.66
N PHE A 365 33.67 33.51 -10.37
CA PHE A 365 33.93 34.77 -9.68
C PHE A 365 35.43 35.08 -9.59
N CYS A 366 36.27 34.06 -9.44
CA CYS A 366 37.73 34.17 -9.35
C CYS A 366 38.46 33.93 -10.68
N ASP A 367 37.75 33.66 -11.77
CA ASP A 367 38.26 33.73 -13.14
C ASP A 367 37.39 34.65 -14.02
N PRO A 368 37.34 35.95 -13.71
CA PRO A 368 36.63 36.94 -14.52
C PRO A 368 37.26 37.12 -15.92
N PHE A 369 38.41 36.49 -16.19
CA PHE A 369 39.10 36.53 -17.49
C PHE A 369 39.02 35.19 -18.25
N PHE A 370 38.17 34.26 -17.82
CA PHE A 370 37.98 32.97 -18.48
C PHE A 370 37.64 33.16 -19.97
N GLU A 371 38.38 32.45 -20.83
CA GLU A 371 38.33 32.56 -22.31
C GLU A 371 38.62 33.97 -22.91
N MET A 372 39.03 34.96 -22.12
CA MET A 372 39.35 36.32 -22.60
C MET A 372 40.82 36.49 -23.01
N GLU A 373 41.07 37.22 -24.10
CA GLU A 373 42.42 37.63 -24.48
C GLU A 373 42.82 38.92 -23.73
N VAL A 374 43.56 38.79 -22.62
CA VAL A 374 44.07 39.92 -21.84
C VAL A 374 45.43 40.39 -22.37
N SER A 375 45.44 41.60 -22.94
CA SER A 375 46.64 42.31 -23.40
C SER A 375 47.03 43.43 -22.42
N HIS A 376 48.33 43.61 -22.15
CA HIS A 376 48.81 44.72 -21.32
C HIS A 376 49.45 45.83 -22.14
N VAL A 377 49.36 47.07 -21.66
CA VAL A 377 50.02 48.24 -22.25
C VAL A 377 50.76 49.01 -21.15
N LEU A 378 52.01 49.35 -21.42
CA LEU A 378 52.82 50.26 -20.62
C LEU A 378 53.01 51.56 -21.42
N LEU A 379 52.84 52.71 -20.78
CA LEU A 379 53.14 54.00 -21.40
C LEU A 379 54.62 54.35 -21.20
N ASN A 380 55.22 54.98 -22.20
CA ASN A 380 56.52 55.64 -22.05
C ASN A 380 56.35 56.84 -21.10
N LEU A 381 56.82 56.70 -19.86
CA LEU A 381 56.75 57.76 -18.87
C LEU A 381 57.95 58.71 -18.96
N PRO A 382 57.76 60.02 -18.66
CA PRO A 382 58.87 60.92 -18.37
C PRO A 382 59.74 60.38 -17.22
N PRO A 383 61.06 60.67 -17.21
CA PRO A 383 62.01 60.11 -16.24
C PRO A 383 61.60 60.31 -14.77
N ASP A 384 61.06 61.48 -14.44
CA ASP A 384 60.75 61.86 -13.07
C ASP A 384 59.39 61.30 -12.58
N THR A 385 58.74 60.43 -13.37
CA THR A 385 57.39 59.93 -13.06
C THR A 385 57.44 58.75 -12.11
N ARG A 386 57.21 59.00 -10.81
CA ARG A 386 57.05 57.96 -9.79
C ARG A 386 55.71 57.22 -9.84
N ASN A 387 54.74 57.70 -10.62
CA ASN A 387 53.41 57.10 -10.73
C ASN A 387 53.30 56.27 -12.02
N LEU A 388 53.36 54.95 -11.91
CA LEU A 388 53.33 54.01 -13.04
C LEU A 388 51.90 53.50 -13.28
N PRO A 389 51.27 53.82 -14.43
CA PRO A 389 50.06 53.14 -14.86
C PRO A 389 50.41 51.82 -15.54
N VAL A 390 49.81 50.72 -15.06
CA VAL A 390 49.71 49.45 -15.80
C VAL A 390 48.30 49.38 -16.39
N TYR A 391 48.18 49.23 -17.72
CA TYR A 391 46.89 49.08 -18.39
C TYR A 391 46.64 47.63 -18.76
N LEU A 392 45.43 47.15 -18.47
CA LEU A 392 44.92 45.89 -19.01
C LEU A 392 43.81 46.18 -20.00
N LYS A 393 43.81 45.45 -21.11
CA LYS A 393 42.85 45.56 -22.21
C LYS A 393 42.42 44.16 -22.63
N VAL A 394 41.13 43.89 -22.56
CA VAL A 394 40.51 42.66 -23.07
C VAL A 394 40.10 42.78 -24.54
N ASN A 395 39.83 41.64 -25.17
CA ASN A 395 39.24 41.51 -26.51
C ASN A 395 37.75 41.92 -26.52
N GLU A 396 37.00 41.57 -25.47
CA GLU A 396 35.55 41.78 -25.32
C GLU A 396 35.10 43.26 -25.31
N GLU A 397 33.78 43.48 -25.29
CA GLU A 397 33.17 44.82 -25.32
C GLU A 397 33.48 45.62 -24.04
N PHE A 398 33.37 44.99 -22.88
CA PHE A 398 33.60 45.58 -21.56
C PHE A 398 34.78 44.90 -20.84
N PHE A 399 35.38 45.60 -19.88
CA PHE A 399 36.33 44.99 -18.95
C PHE A 399 35.50 44.43 -17.78
N PRO A 400 35.68 43.15 -17.39
CA PRO A 400 34.86 42.50 -16.38
C PRO A 400 34.74 43.35 -15.11
N GLY A 401 33.53 43.64 -14.64
CA GLY A 401 33.25 44.55 -13.52
C GLY A 401 32.81 45.96 -13.93
N PHE A 402 33.14 46.41 -15.14
CA PHE A 402 32.79 47.74 -15.67
C PHE A 402 31.61 47.71 -16.67
N GLU A 403 30.86 46.60 -16.74
CA GLU A 403 29.63 46.48 -17.54
C GLU A 403 28.51 47.39 -17.02
N PRO A 404 27.61 47.87 -17.90
CA PRO A 404 26.30 48.37 -17.50
C PRO A 404 25.54 47.27 -16.74
N ASN A 405 25.31 47.48 -15.45
CA ASN A 405 24.69 46.52 -14.51
C ASN A 405 25.57 45.32 -14.10
N SER A 406 26.90 45.46 -14.10
CA SER A 406 27.79 44.46 -13.48
C SER A 406 27.37 44.15 -12.04
N ILE A 407 27.38 42.85 -11.68
CA ILE A 407 27.23 42.35 -10.31
C ILE A 407 28.57 42.26 -9.57
N LEU A 408 29.69 42.24 -10.29
CA LEU A 408 31.02 42.28 -9.68
C LEU A 408 31.24 43.70 -9.12
N PRO A 409 31.52 43.85 -7.80
CA PRO A 409 31.97 45.12 -7.28
C PRO A 409 33.30 45.49 -7.95
N ASN A 410 33.55 46.79 -8.17
CA ASN A 410 34.72 47.29 -8.91
C ASN A 410 36.04 47.22 -8.10
N ASP A 411 36.14 46.25 -7.19
CA ASP A 411 37.10 46.17 -6.09
C ASP A 411 38.38 45.40 -6.47
N TYR A 412 38.81 45.55 -7.72
CA TYR A 412 40.08 44.99 -8.19
C TYR A 412 41.27 45.56 -7.42
N ILE A 413 42.09 44.67 -6.86
CA ILE A 413 43.32 45.02 -6.15
C ILE A 413 44.51 44.64 -7.05
N GLY A 414 45.11 45.64 -7.70
CA GLY A 414 46.38 45.44 -8.40
C GLY A 414 47.57 45.43 -7.43
N LYS A 415 48.54 44.54 -7.66
CA LYS A 415 49.84 44.51 -6.98
C LYS A 415 50.97 44.49 -8.02
N LEU A 416 52.06 45.18 -7.75
CA LEU A 416 53.28 45.20 -8.58
C LEU A 416 54.50 45.03 -7.66
N GLY A 417 55.13 43.86 -7.65
CA GLY A 417 56.24 43.55 -6.74
C GLY A 417 55.87 43.65 -5.26
N GLY A 418 54.59 43.42 -4.92
CA GLY A 418 54.03 43.64 -3.58
C GLY A 418 53.54 45.08 -3.30
N ILE A 419 53.80 46.05 -4.18
CA ILE A 419 53.24 47.41 -4.07
C ILE A 419 51.78 47.35 -4.53
N GLN A 420 50.84 47.69 -3.66
CA GLN A 420 49.41 47.79 -4.03
C GLN A 420 49.14 49.05 -4.87
N ALA A 421 48.24 48.93 -5.86
CA ALA A 421 47.76 50.06 -6.63
C ALA A 421 46.96 51.02 -5.75
N TYR A 422 47.26 52.32 -5.80
CA TYR A 422 46.54 53.35 -5.03
C TYR A 422 45.26 53.83 -5.72
N LEU A 423 45.09 53.49 -7.00
CA LEU A 423 43.89 53.76 -7.79
C LEU A 423 43.76 52.66 -8.84
N VAL A 424 42.56 52.08 -8.92
CA VAL A 424 42.13 51.21 -10.02
C VAL A 424 40.86 51.81 -10.60
N SER A 425 40.82 51.97 -11.93
CA SER A 425 39.69 52.63 -12.60
C SER A 425 39.69 52.36 -14.11
N GLN A 426 38.66 52.83 -14.80
CA GLN A 426 38.45 52.64 -16.23
C GLN A 426 39.07 53.78 -17.05
N GLN A 427 39.80 53.47 -18.13
CA GLN A 427 40.50 54.50 -18.94
C GLN A 427 39.61 55.08 -20.06
N GLY A 428 38.38 55.49 -19.76
CA GLY A 428 37.47 56.12 -20.75
C GLY A 428 37.07 55.22 -21.94
N PHE A 429 37.43 53.94 -21.91
CA PHE A 429 37.03 52.91 -22.87
C PHE A 429 36.44 51.73 -22.09
N PRO A 430 35.26 51.21 -22.48
CA PRO A 430 34.62 50.02 -21.91
C PRO A 430 35.59 48.90 -21.51
N LYS A 431 36.40 48.44 -22.45
CA LYS A 431 37.35 47.32 -22.32
C LYS A 431 38.74 47.60 -21.77
N ARG A 432 38.92 48.62 -20.92
CA ARG A 432 40.23 48.96 -20.34
C ARG A 432 40.17 49.40 -18.88
N ALA A 433 40.83 48.64 -18.02
CA ALA A 433 41.19 49.05 -16.67
C ALA A 433 42.64 49.58 -16.63
N TYR A 434 42.91 50.46 -15.67
CA TYR A 434 44.27 50.90 -15.34
C TYR A 434 44.50 50.85 -13.83
N PHE A 435 45.73 50.46 -13.48
CA PHE A 435 46.20 50.27 -12.12
C PHE A 435 47.36 51.23 -11.88
N MET A 436 47.20 52.18 -10.95
CA MET A 436 48.22 53.17 -10.63
C MET A 436 49.08 52.74 -9.45
N PHE A 437 50.37 52.62 -9.68
CA PHE A 437 51.36 52.30 -8.64
C PHE A 437 52.24 53.52 -8.33
N HIS A 438 52.58 53.70 -7.05
CA HIS A 438 53.62 54.64 -6.66
C HIS A 438 54.94 53.87 -6.48
N ILE A 439 55.86 54.04 -7.42
CA ILE A 439 57.11 53.29 -7.50
C ILE A 439 58.12 53.87 -6.52
N THR A 440 58.62 53.03 -5.61
CA THR A 440 59.68 53.37 -4.67
C THR A 440 61.03 53.53 -5.40
N GLU A 441 61.83 54.49 -4.95
CA GLU A 441 63.21 54.68 -5.41
C GLU A 441 64.07 53.43 -5.17
N GLY A 442 64.86 53.03 -6.16
CA GLY A 442 65.66 51.81 -6.19
C GLY A 442 65.03 50.63 -6.94
N LEU A 443 63.78 50.76 -7.42
CA LEU A 443 63.10 49.72 -8.22
C LEU A 443 63.21 49.95 -9.73
N GLU A 444 63.80 51.06 -10.17
CA GLU A 444 63.90 51.41 -11.58
C GLU A 444 64.79 50.44 -12.37
N GLY A 445 64.32 49.98 -13.53
CA GLY A 445 65.02 48.97 -14.33
C GLY A 445 64.92 47.53 -13.80
N THR A 446 64.14 47.30 -12.75
CA THR A 446 63.86 45.94 -12.25
C THR A 446 62.62 45.34 -12.92
N ALA A 447 62.60 44.01 -13.00
CA ALA A 447 61.40 43.24 -13.35
C ALA A 447 60.57 42.98 -12.09
N GLN A 448 59.29 43.31 -12.10
CA GLN A 448 58.35 43.06 -11.00
C GLN A 448 57.17 42.21 -11.47
N LYS A 449 56.76 41.22 -10.68
CA LYS A 449 55.51 40.48 -10.93
C LYS A 449 54.34 41.44 -10.77
N PHE A 450 53.39 41.41 -11.71
CA PHE A 450 52.12 42.13 -11.59
C PHE A 450 50.99 41.13 -11.40
N GLU A 451 50.08 41.44 -10.48
CA GLU A 451 48.97 40.57 -10.09
C GLU A 451 47.71 41.41 -9.95
N VAL A 452 46.57 40.85 -10.34
CA VAL A 452 45.24 41.39 -10.05
C VAL A 452 44.55 40.40 -9.11
N TRP A 453 43.88 40.94 -8.10
CA TRP A 453 43.14 40.17 -7.10
C TRP A 453 41.70 40.70 -7.01
N LEU A 454 40.75 39.83 -6.66
CA LEU A 454 39.44 40.19 -6.12
C LEU A 454 39.42 39.88 -4.61
N PRO A 455 38.61 40.59 -3.79
CA PRO A 455 38.71 40.52 -2.33
C PRO A 455 38.59 39.12 -1.71
N ASP A 456 37.74 38.27 -2.28
CA ASP A 456 37.40 36.94 -1.73
C ASP A 456 38.11 35.78 -2.45
N CYS A 457 39.02 36.07 -3.40
CA CYS A 457 39.72 35.05 -4.15
C CYS A 457 41.03 34.61 -3.48
N PRO A 458 41.29 33.29 -3.35
CA PRO A 458 42.48 32.78 -2.65
C PRO A 458 43.78 32.96 -3.44
N GLU A 459 43.69 33.15 -4.75
CA GLU A 459 44.79 33.29 -5.71
C GLU A 459 44.54 34.51 -6.62
N PRO A 460 45.57 35.07 -7.29
CA PRO A 460 45.39 36.22 -8.18
C PRO A 460 44.58 35.82 -9.42
N VAL A 461 43.54 36.60 -9.72
CA VAL A 461 42.64 36.40 -10.87
C VAL A 461 43.32 36.70 -12.22
N TYR A 462 44.46 37.38 -12.22
CA TYR A 462 45.33 37.56 -13.39
C TYR A 462 46.77 37.83 -12.95
N GLU A 463 47.76 37.26 -13.64
CA GLU A 463 49.17 37.54 -13.38
C GLU A 463 49.99 37.80 -14.64
N LEU A 464 51.00 38.67 -14.50
CA LEU A 464 52.10 38.85 -15.45
C LEU A 464 53.43 38.61 -14.72
N PRO A 465 54.26 37.67 -15.18
CA PRO A 465 55.45 37.23 -14.43
C PRO A 465 56.53 38.32 -14.33
N ALA A 466 56.58 39.28 -15.26
CA ALA A 466 57.55 40.37 -15.26
C ALA A 466 57.07 41.59 -16.03
N ILE A 467 56.80 42.69 -15.32
CA ILE A 467 56.74 44.05 -15.86
C ILE A 467 58.08 44.74 -15.59
N GLN A 468 58.70 45.27 -16.65
CA GLN A 468 59.92 46.08 -16.52
C GLN A 468 59.55 47.48 -16.04
N ILE A 469 60.04 47.88 -14.86
CA ILE A 469 59.89 49.26 -14.39
C ILE A 469 60.80 50.16 -15.26
N PRO A 470 60.25 51.20 -15.93
CA PRO A 470 61.06 52.08 -16.76
C PRO A 470 62.22 52.70 -15.98
N VAL A 471 63.43 52.65 -16.53
CA VAL A 471 64.56 53.44 -16.01
C VAL A 471 64.34 54.90 -16.37
N PRO A 472 64.38 55.84 -15.40
CA PRO A 472 64.51 57.26 -15.67
C PRO A 472 65.72 57.51 -16.55
N LYS A 473 65.50 57.78 -17.85
CA LYS A 473 66.59 58.28 -18.70
C LYS A 473 66.97 59.65 -18.16
N PRO A 474 68.21 59.89 -17.71
CA PRO A 474 68.55 61.18 -17.11
C PRO A 474 68.18 62.31 -18.08
N VAL A 475 67.38 63.26 -17.60
CA VAL A 475 67.01 64.44 -18.39
C VAL A 475 68.31 65.16 -18.70
N CYS A 476 68.66 65.25 -19.98
CA CYS A 476 69.90 65.89 -20.36
C CYS A 476 69.85 67.37 -19.95
N THR A 477 70.71 67.76 -19.01
CA THR A 477 70.87 69.13 -18.53
C THR A 477 72.34 69.53 -18.62
N THR A 478 72.60 70.82 -18.81
CA THR A 478 73.97 71.33 -19.01
C THR A 478 74.90 71.06 -17.83
N THR A 479 74.35 70.80 -16.65
CA THR A 479 75.08 70.55 -15.39
C THR A 479 75.44 69.09 -15.11
N LEU A 480 75.07 68.14 -15.98
CA LEU A 480 75.43 66.72 -15.81
C LEU A 480 76.95 66.52 -15.84
N ASN A 481 77.46 65.59 -15.02
CA ASN A 481 78.84 65.12 -15.17
C ASN A 481 79.00 64.31 -16.47
N LYS A 482 80.24 63.96 -16.84
CA LYS A 482 80.51 63.29 -18.12
C LYS A 482 79.74 61.96 -18.28
N ALA A 483 79.71 61.12 -17.24
CA ALA A 483 79.06 59.81 -17.31
C ALA A 483 77.54 59.94 -17.47
N ASP A 484 76.92 60.81 -16.68
CA ASP A 484 75.48 61.06 -16.73
C ASP A 484 75.07 61.77 -18.03
N CYS A 485 75.92 62.65 -18.56
CA CYS A 485 75.74 63.30 -19.85
C CYS A 485 75.72 62.29 -21.01
N GLU A 486 76.69 61.37 -21.05
CA GLU A 486 76.76 60.32 -22.06
C GLU A 486 75.60 59.31 -21.92
N ALA A 487 75.19 58.99 -20.67
CA ALA A 487 74.00 58.17 -20.40
C ALA A 487 72.67 58.84 -20.80
N ALA A 488 72.60 60.18 -20.76
CA ALA A 488 71.47 60.97 -21.22
C ALA A 488 71.39 61.12 -22.75
N GLY A 489 72.34 60.54 -23.50
CA GLY A 489 72.47 60.73 -24.96
C GLY A 489 73.08 62.09 -25.36
N GLY A 490 73.56 62.86 -24.39
CA GLY A 490 74.29 64.10 -24.61
C GLY A 490 75.77 63.89 -24.94
N LYS A 491 76.44 64.95 -25.37
CA LYS A 491 77.87 64.99 -25.64
C LYS A 491 78.54 66.05 -24.76
N MET A 492 79.52 65.65 -23.96
CA MET A 492 80.18 66.57 -23.05
C MET A 492 81.06 67.58 -23.80
N SER A 493 80.83 68.88 -23.59
CA SER A 493 81.65 69.96 -24.15
C SER A 493 82.83 70.25 -23.23
N THR A 494 84.05 70.13 -23.77
CA THR A 494 85.30 70.52 -23.09
C THR A 494 85.86 71.83 -23.63
N THR A 495 85.07 72.58 -24.40
CA THR A 495 85.54 73.68 -25.28
C THR A 495 85.45 75.08 -24.67
N SER A 496 85.09 75.18 -23.39
CA SER A 496 84.87 76.43 -22.64
C SER A 496 85.83 76.53 -21.45
N ILE A 497 86.36 77.73 -21.20
CA ILE A 497 87.34 78.01 -20.13
C ILE A 497 86.69 77.99 -18.72
N THR A 498 85.35 77.96 -18.65
CA THR A 498 84.58 77.90 -17.39
C THR A 498 83.69 76.66 -17.37
N ALA A 499 84.23 75.60 -16.76
CA ALA A 499 83.64 74.28 -16.51
C ALA A 499 83.16 73.47 -17.76
N PRO A 500 83.37 72.13 -17.79
CA PRO A 500 82.75 71.29 -18.80
C PRO A 500 81.23 71.24 -18.55
N TYR A 501 80.45 71.34 -19.63
CA TYR A 501 78.98 71.27 -19.57
C TYR A 501 78.45 70.28 -20.63
N CYS A 502 77.31 69.66 -20.35
CA CYS A 502 76.70 68.71 -21.28
C CYS A 502 75.98 69.43 -22.43
N ILE A 503 76.20 69.00 -23.67
CA ILE A 503 75.39 69.40 -24.83
C ILE A 503 74.37 68.30 -25.09
N CYS A 504 73.10 68.67 -25.01
CA CYS A 504 71.98 67.76 -25.23
C CYS A 504 71.59 67.69 -26.71
N PRO A 505 71.09 66.53 -27.18
CA PRO A 505 70.57 66.38 -28.54
C PRO A 505 69.26 67.16 -28.75
#